data_AF-A0A813SL24-F1
#
_entry.id   AF-A0A813SL24-F1
#
_cell.length_a   1.000
_cell.length_b   1.000
_cell.length_c   1.000
_cell.angle_alpha   90.00
_cell.angle_beta   90.00
_cell.angle_gamma   90.00
#
_symmetry.space_group_name_H-M   'P 1'
#
loop_
_entity.id
_entity.type
_entity.pdbx_description
1 polymer ?
#
loop_
_entity_poly.entity_id
_entity_poly.type
_entity_poly.pdbx_seq_one_letter_code
_entity_poly.pdbx_strand_id
1 'polypeptide(L)'
;MNRSTPLHIASYNGHNEIVLLLLKAGASRTIRNWPYNLTAYEEARTQSTKNLFRMNLDDNEQDRIFSTAVYIEWMTTSQNPHKKRNYLREKLNQLQIYRYYDIYDKLVEHMYAYINTLTLSNHIKQILKQYFTQMKETRDPVYIIKVYTSTTGFHKYYNEYIAQHGIDFFDPFSVDMAVDYAIIKSVMKTIAIIMYDQSFSKYRYYGKTYRGMLLTEENLYKYIVHSKIMNKSFLSTSKSKEIAEAFSGCEQESLLRKTPDKQAIHISVLCTYIIKNPETSLNIETISERISDEKEVLILPFSIFEVKSVQRSSTNTVQIELEEVPDELLDNYN
;
A
#
# COMPACT_ATOMS: atom_id res chain seq x y z
N MET A 1 -19.08 17.55 -25.71
CA MET A 1 -18.52 16.18 -25.69
C MET A 1 -18.53 15.68 -24.26
N ASN A 2 -19.04 14.46 -24.01
CA ASN A 2 -19.38 13.94 -22.67
C ASN A 2 -18.22 13.28 -21.89
N ARG A 3 -16.96 13.43 -22.32
CA ARG A 3 -15.74 12.86 -21.68
C ARG A 3 -15.85 11.39 -21.21
N SER A 4 -16.80 10.61 -21.75
CA SER A 4 -16.97 9.20 -21.43
C SER A 4 -15.88 8.38 -22.11
N THR A 5 -15.22 7.52 -21.35
CA THR A 5 -14.23 6.56 -21.88
C THR A 5 -14.94 5.33 -22.46
N PRO A 6 -14.27 4.49 -23.26
CA PRO A 6 -14.82 3.20 -23.67
C PRO A 6 -15.29 2.34 -22.49
N LEU A 7 -14.61 2.43 -21.35
CA LEU A 7 -14.99 1.71 -20.12
C LEU A 7 -16.34 2.19 -19.56
N HIS A 8 -16.64 3.50 -19.62
CA HIS A 8 -17.95 4.03 -19.22
C HIS A 8 -19.06 3.45 -20.09
N ILE A 9 -18.89 3.49 -21.42
CA ILE A 9 -19.90 3.02 -22.37
C ILE A 9 -20.15 1.51 -22.20
N ALA A 10 -19.08 0.72 -22.06
CA ALA A 10 -19.21 -0.71 -21.82
C ALA A 10 -19.91 -1.02 -20.49
N SER A 11 -19.57 -0.29 -19.42
CA SER A 11 -20.19 -0.42 -18.10
C SER A 11 -21.68 -0.07 -18.11
N TYR A 12 -22.05 1.06 -18.71
CA TYR A 12 -23.43 1.54 -18.81
C TYR A 12 -24.34 0.58 -19.59
N ASN A 13 -23.78 -0.10 -20.60
CA ASN A 13 -24.51 -1.11 -21.36
C ASN A 13 -24.47 -2.51 -20.73
N GLY A 14 -23.69 -2.71 -19.66
CA GLY A 14 -23.53 -4.02 -19.00
C GLY A 14 -22.74 -5.04 -19.83
N HIS A 15 -21.85 -4.58 -20.73
CA HIS A 15 -21.03 -5.44 -21.58
C HIS A 15 -19.84 -6.01 -20.80
N ASN A 16 -20.11 -6.98 -19.93
CA ASN A 16 -19.15 -7.55 -19.00
C ASN A 16 -17.83 -8.01 -19.67
N GLU A 17 -17.91 -8.62 -20.85
CA GLU A 17 -16.72 -9.08 -21.59
C GLU A 17 -15.85 -7.90 -22.06
N ILE A 18 -16.47 -6.84 -22.56
CA ILE A 18 -15.77 -5.62 -22.99
C ILE A 18 -15.19 -4.89 -21.78
N VAL A 19 -15.95 -4.80 -20.68
CA VAL A 19 -15.47 -4.23 -19.41
C VAL A 19 -14.25 -5.00 -18.91
N LEU A 20 -14.32 -6.33 -18.88
CA LEU A 20 -13.21 -7.18 -18.47
C LEU A 20 -11.99 -7.00 -19.39
N LEU A 21 -12.19 -6.96 -20.71
CA LEU A 21 -11.12 -6.73 -21.68
C LEU A 21 -10.42 -5.39 -21.46
N LEU A 22 -11.18 -4.32 -21.28
CA LEU A 22 -10.65 -2.97 -21.04
C LEU A 22 -9.90 -2.88 -19.70
N LEU A 23 -10.46 -3.47 -18.64
CA LEU A 23 -9.79 -3.54 -17.34
C LEU A 23 -8.49 -4.33 -17.42
N LYS A 24 -8.50 -5.48 -18.10
CA LYS A 24 -7.29 -6.28 -18.37
C LYS A 24 -6.26 -5.47 -19.16
N ALA A 25 -6.68 -4.63 -20.10
CA ALA A 25 -5.79 -3.75 -20.85
C ALA A 25 -5.25 -2.56 -20.03
N GLY A 26 -5.58 -2.43 -18.74
CA GLY A 26 -5.09 -1.35 -17.88
C GLY A 26 -5.92 -0.05 -17.97
N ALA A 27 -7.14 -0.09 -18.50
CA ALA A 27 -8.02 1.07 -18.51
C ALA A 27 -8.26 1.59 -17.07
N SER A 28 -8.06 2.89 -16.86
CA SER A 28 -8.22 3.49 -15.54
C SER A 28 -9.67 3.42 -15.06
N ARG A 29 -9.84 3.03 -13.79
CA ARG A 29 -11.14 2.86 -13.12
C ARG A 29 -11.70 4.17 -12.58
N THR A 30 -10.87 5.20 -12.49
CA THR A 30 -11.11 6.41 -11.69
C THR A 30 -11.49 7.62 -12.52
N ILE A 31 -11.38 7.54 -13.86
CA ILE A 31 -11.76 8.62 -14.75
C ILE A 31 -13.25 8.92 -14.54
N ARG A 32 -13.57 10.20 -14.29
CA ARG A 32 -14.93 10.70 -14.20
C ARG A 32 -15.34 11.37 -15.51
N ASN A 33 -16.53 11.04 -16.00
CA ASN A 33 -17.10 11.62 -17.21
C ASN A 33 -17.65 13.04 -16.97
N TRP A 34 -18.11 13.71 -18.03
CA TRP A 34 -18.72 15.04 -17.95
C TRP A 34 -20.04 15.06 -18.73
N PRO A 35 -21.14 15.67 -18.26
CA PRO A 35 -21.24 16.49 -17.04
C PRO A 35 -21.59 15.69 -15.78
N TYR A 36 -21.82 14.38 -15.89
CA TYR A 36 -22.35 13.58 -14.78
C TYR A 36 -21.36 13.38 -13.63
N ASN A 37 -20.06 13.59 -13.87
CA ASN A 37 -19.00 13.41 -12.88
C ASN A 37 -19.01 12.00 -12.28
N LEU A 38 -19.36 10.99 -13.08
CA LEU A 38 -19.42 9.59 -12.66
C LEU A 38 -18.23 8.80 -13.21
N THR A 39 -17.75 7.83 -12.44
CA THR A 39 -16.81 6.80 -12.90
C THR A 39 -17.54 5.70 -13.66
N ALA A 40 -16.80 4.92 -14.44
CA ALA A 40 -17.36 3.75 -15.12
C ALA A 40 -17.91 2.68 -14.16
N TYR A 41 -17.45 2.64 -12.90
CA TYR A 41 -18.02 1.78 -11.86
C TYR A 41 -19.40 2.29 -11.39
N GLU A 42 -19.52 3.60 -11.19
CA GLU A 42 -20.78 4.23 -10.76
C GLU A 42 -21.86 4.11 -11.85
N GLU A 43 -21.49 4.20 -13.13
CA GLU A 43 -22.40 3.98 -14.28
C GLU A 43 -22.71 2.51 -14.58
N ALA A 44 -22.07 1.55 -13.89
CA ALA A 44 -22.20 0.14 -14.21
C ALA A 44 -23.65 -0.35 -14.05
N ARG A 45 -24.21 -0.90 -15.14
CA ARG A 45 -25.60 -1.32 -15.25
C ARG A 45 -26.01 -2.41 -14.26
N THR A 46 -25.11 -3.33 -13.97
CA THR A 46 -25.39 -4.54 -13.18
C THR A 46 -24.38 -4.75 -12.06
N GLN A 47 -24.78 -5.47 -11.02
CA GLN A 47 -23.85 -5.87 -9.95
C GLN A 47 -22.72 -6.76 -10.48
N SER A 48 -23.00 -7.62 -11.47
CA SER A 48 -21.98 -8.42 -12.15
C SER A 48 -20.91 -7.53 -12.79
N THR A 49 -21.31 -6.45 -13.45
CA THR A 49 -20.39 -5.46 -14.02
C THR A 49 -19.58 -4.77 -12.93
N LYS A 50 -20.22 -4.36 -11.83
CA LYS A 50 -19.53 -3.75 -10.66
C LYS A 50 -18.48 -4.68 -10.06
N ASN A 51 -18.77 -5.97 -9.98
CA ASN A 51 -17.85 -6.96 -9.42
C ASN A 51 -16.55 -7.08 -10.24
N LEU A 52 -16.58 -6.83 -11.56
CA LEU A 52 -15.39 -6.85 -12.41
C LEU A 52 -14.35 -5.79 -12.01
N PHE A 53 -14.79 -4.64 -11.50
CA PHE A 53 -13.88 -3.57 -11.08
C PHE A 53 -13.07 -3.93 -9.83
N ARG A 54 -13.55 -4.90 -9.03
CA ARG A 54 -12.89 -5.40 -7.81
C ARG A 54 -11.93 -6.56 -8.09
N MET A 55 -11.83 -7.02 -9.35
CA MET A 55 -10.90 -8.08 -9.72
C MET A 55 -9.45 -7.57 -9.74
N ASN A 56 -8.56 -8.35 -9.15
CA ASN A 56 -7.12 -8.19 -9.40
C ASN A 56 -6.82 -8.75 -10.80
N LEU A 57 -5.85 -8.14 -11.47
CA LEU A 57 -5.31 -8.57 -12.77
C LEU A 57 -4.10 -9.50 -12.61
N ASP A 58 -3.81 -9.90 -11.36
CA ASP A 58 -2.71 -10.80 -11.03
C ASP A 58 -3.01 -12.22 -11.56
N ASP A 59 -2.05 -12.79 -12.28
CA ASP A 59 -2.16 -14.09 -12.95
C ASP A 59 -2.10 -15.27 -11.95
N ASN A 60 -1.69 -15.02 -10.69
CA ASN A 60 -1.63 -16.04 -9.64
C ASN A 60 -2.84 -15.98 -8.69
N GLU A 61 -3.92 -16.69 -9.05
CA GLU A 61 -5.07 -16.87 -8.13
C GLU A 61 -4.70 -17.56 -6.81
N GLN A 62 -3.61 -18.35 -6.78
CA GLN A 62 -3.12 -19.03 -5.58
C GLN A 62 -2.48 -18.09 -4.54
N ASP A 63 -1.85 -17.00 -4.96
CA ASP A 63 -1.21 -16.02 -4.05
C ASP A 63 -2.20 -15.01 -3.47
N ARG A 64 -3.47 -15.07 -3.89
CA ARG A 64 -4.57 -14.27 -3.33
C ARG A 64 -4.92 -14.72 -1.90
N ILE A 65 -4.60 -15.96 -1.56
CA ILE A 65 -4.95 -16.60 -0.27
C ILE A 65 -3.73 -16.64 0.67
N PHE A 66 -2.52 -16.78 0.13
CA PHE A 66 -1.29 -16.93 0.91
C PHE A 66 -0.49 -15.64 1.15
N SER A 67 -0.78 -14.51 0.49
CA SER A 67 -0.08 -13.25 0.82
C SER A 67 -0.47 -12.66 2.19
N THR A 68 -1.33 -13.36 2.93
CA THR A 68 -1.72 -13.09 4.33
C THR A 68 -1.05 -14.06 5.31
N ALA A 69 -0.22 -14.99 4.85
CA ALA A 69 0.43 -16.00 5.66
C ALA A 69 1.95 -15.92 5.44
N VAL A 70 2.70 -15.55 6.50
CA VAL A 70 4.18 -15.47 6.53
C VAL A 70 4.66 -14.30 5.66
N TYR A 71 4.77 -13.08 6.16
CA TYR A 71 5.73 -12.63 7.15
C TYR A 71 5.09 -11.53 7.94
N ILE A 72 5.65 -11.25 9.11
CA ILE A 72 5.33 -10.02 9.80
C ILE A 72 5.55 -8.89 8.85
N GLU A 73 4.44 -8.23 8.54
CA GLU A 73 4.37 -6.93 7.92
C GLU A 73 5.43 -6.07 8.58
N TRP A 74 6.62 -6.04 7.99
CA TRP A 74 7.44 -4.86 7.97
C TRP A 74 7.64 -4.24 9.34
N MET A 75 7.71 -5.00 10.42
CA MET A 75 7.78 -4.41 11.75
C MET A 75 9.10 -4.81 12.38
N THR A 76 9.79 -3.82 12.91
CA THR A 76 10.99 -4.05 13.72
C THR A 76 10.73 -3.53 15.12
N THR A 77 11.03 -4.37 16.10
CA THR A 77 11.23 -3.96 17.48
C THR A 77 12.69 -3.50 17.58
N SER A 78 12.91 -2.20 17.73
CA SER A 78 14.24 -1.65 17.99
C SER A 78 14.37 -1.34 19.48
N GLN A 79 15.56 -1.47 20.06
CA GLN A 79 15.85 -0.98 21.42
C GLN A 79 15.62 0.54 21.53
N ASN A 80 15.71 1.28 20.41
CA ASN A 80 15.38 2.71 20.33
C ASN A 80 14.73 3.05 18.97
N PRO A 81 13.42 2.83 18.81
CA PRO A 81 12.73 3.02 17.53
C PRO A 81 12.71 4.50 17.11
N HIS A 82 12.72 5.45 18.05
CA HIS A 82 12.76 6.89 17.78
C HIS A 82 14.04 7.30 17.06
N LYS A 83 15.21 6.94 17.63
CA LYS A 83 16.51 7.25 17.02
C LYS A 83 16.60 6.66 15.61
N LYS A 84 16.11 5.43 15.43
CA LYS A 84 16.09 4.75 14.12
C LYS A 84 15.16 5.45 13.12
N ARG A 85 13.92 5.78 13.51
CA ARG A 85 12.99 6.55 12.65
C ARG A 85 13.56 7.90 12.26
N ASN A 86 14.08 8.66 13.22
CA ASN A 86 14.58 10.01 12.97
C ASN A 86 15.75 9.96 11.97
N TYR A 87 16.68 9.03 12.16
CA TYR A 87 17.76 8.77 11.20
C TYR A 87 17.23 8.43 9.80
N LEU A 88 16.30 7.47 9.68
CA LEU A 88 15.74 7.07 8.39
C LEU A 88 14.99 8.21 7.69
N ARG A 89 14.18 8.97 8.42
CA ARG A 89 13.45 10.13 7.88
C ARG A 89 14.40 11.24 7.43
N GLU A 90 15.46 11.52 8.19
CA GLU A 90 16.50 12.47 7.80
C GLU A 90 17.19 12.04 6.50
N LYS A 91 17.58 10.76 6.38
CA LYS A 91 18.21 10.23 5.17
C LYS A 91 17.26 10.25 3.96
N LEU A 92 15.99 9.92 4.16
CA LEU A 92 14.95 10.07 3.12
C LEU A 92 14.81 11.52 2.66
N ASN A 93 14.82 12.47 3.60
CA ASN A 93 14.74 13.89 3.27
C ASN A 93 15.96 14.35 2.44
N GLN A 94 17.16 13.83 2.75
CA GLN A 94 18.38 14.11 1.97
C GLN A 94 18.29 13.60 0.51
N LEU A 95 17.51 12.54 0.24
CA LEU A 95 17.28 12.06 -1.14
C LEU A 95 16.50 13.07 -2.00
N GLN A 96 15.85 14.07 -1.40
CA GLN A 96 15.18 15.14 -2.11
C GLN A 96 16.11 16.24 -2.64
N ILE A 97 17.32 16.38 -2.06
CA ILE A 97 18.13 17.61 -2.20
C ILE A 97 18.73 17.81 -3.62
N TYR A 98 18.61 16.85 -4.53
CA TYR A 98 19.00 17.04 -5.94
C TYR A 98 17.80 17.49 -6.80
N ARG A 99 17.41 18.76 -6.63
CA ARG A 99 16.42 19.50 -7.45
C ARG A 99 16.97 19.83 -8.86
N TYR A 100 17.11 18.82 -9.71
CA TYR A 100 17.39 19.03 -11.14
C TYR A 100 16.27 18.45 -12.01
N TYR A 101 16.08 19.06 -13.19
CA TYR A 101 15.04 18.79 -14.20
C TYR A 101 14.93 17.33 -14.71
N ASP A 102 15.83 16.44 -14.29
CA ASP A 102 16.03 15.06 -14.78
C ASP A 102 15.69 13.98 -13.72
N ILE A 103 15.04 14.38 -12.62
CA ILE A 103 14.69 13.47 -11.50
C ILE A 103 13.75 12.35 -11.94
N TYR A 104 12.75 12.67 -12.75
CA TYR A 104 11.73 11.73 -13.18
C TYR A 104 12.24 10.77 -14.23
N ASP A 105 13.09 11.23 -15.16
CA ASP A 105 13.62 10.38 -16.23
C ASP A 105 14.48 9.25 -15.68
N LYS A 106 15.50 9.55 -14.87
CA LYS A 106 16.36 8.52 -14.24
C LYS A 106 15.61 7.64 -13.26
N LEU A 107 14.71 8.23 -12.47
CA LEU A 107 13.90 7.45 -11.54
C LEU A 107 13.05 6.44 -12.31
N VAL A 108 12.39 6.87 -13.38
CA VAL A 108 11.54 5.99 -14.21
C VAL A 108 12.36 4.91 -14.92
N GLU A 109 13.55 5.23 -15.41
CA GLU A 109 14.47 4.23 -15.97
C GLU A 109 14.80 3.13 -14.96
N HIS A 110 15.20 3.49 -13.74
CA HIS A 110 15.49 2.51 -12.69
C HIS A 110 14.23 1.75 -12.24
N MET A 111 13.06 2.41 -12.22
CA MET A 111 11.79 1.72 -11.93
C MET A 111 11.41 0.74 -13.04
N TYR A 112 11.77 0.99 -14.29
CA TYR A 112 11.61 0.01 -15.37
C TYR A 112 12.53 -1.19 -15.19
N ALA A 113 13.79 -0.95 -14.79
CA ALA A 113 14.73 -2.01 -14.45
C ALA A 113 14.17 -2.86 -13.30
N TYR A 114 13.67 -2.23 -12.23
CA TYR A 114 12.99 -2.91 -11.13
C TYR A 114 11.79 -3.74 -11.61
N ILE A 115 10.87 -3.16 -12.39
CA ILE A 115 9.70 -3.89 -12.91
C ILE A 115 10.13 -5.11 -13.75
N ASN A 116 11.25 -5.02 -14.47
CA ASN A 116 11.75 -6.14 -15.26
C ASN A 116 12.21 -7.31 -14.39
N THR A 117 12.71 -7.07 -13.17
CA THR A 117 13.14 -8.13 -12.24
C THR A 117 11.97 -8.87 -11.60
N LEU A 118 10.77 -8.29 -11.58
CA LEU A 118 9.59 -8.89 -10.95
C LEU A 118 9.11 -10.14 -11.69
N THR A 119 8.60 -11.12 -10.94
CA THR A 119 7.98 -12.35 -11.47
C THR A 119 6.53 -12.11 -11.92
N LEU A 120 6.35 -11.18 -12.85
CA LEU A 120 5.06 -10.77 -13.42
C LEU A 120 5.01 -11.05 -14.94
N SER A 121 3.81 -11.24 -15.50
CA SER A 121 3.65 -11.36 -16.95
C SER A 121 4.05 -10.07 -17.68
N ASN A 122 4.51 -10.21 -18.92
CA ASN A 122 4.97 -9.07 -19.73
C ASN A 122 3.88 -8.00 -19.90
N HIS A 123 2.62 -8.43 -19.99
CA HIS A 123 1.47 -7.55 -20.07
C HIS A 123 1.30 -6.70 -18.81
N ILE A 124 1.36 -7.31 -17.62
CA ILE A 124 1.30 -6.58 -16.34
C ILE A 124 2.49 -5.62 -16.22
N LYS A 125 3.71 -6.07 -16.58
CA LYS A 125 4.91 -5.21 -16.58
C LYS A 125 4.72 -3.98 -17.48
N GLN A 126 4.08 -4.12 -18.64
CA GLN A 126 3.79 -3.00 -19.53
C GLN A 126 2.81 -2.01 -18.89
N ILE A 127 1.73 -2.48 -18.25
CA ILE A 127 0.79 -1.62 -17.51
C ILE A 127 1.52 -0.83 -16.42
N LEU A 128 2.39 -1.49 -15.64
CA LEU A 128 3.18 -0.83 -14.60
C LEU A 128 4.08 0.27 -15.17
N LYS A 129 4.79 -0.03 -16.28
CA LYS A 129 5.64 0.94 -16.97
C LYS A 129 4.83 2.13 -17.48
N GLN A 130 3.61 1.93 -17.97
CA GLN A 130 2.74 3.02 -18.42
C GLN A 130 2.44 4.03 -17.30
N TYR A 131 2.19 3.60 -16.06
CA TYR A 131 2.00 4.53 -14.94
C TYR A 131 3.22 5.41 -14.71
N PHE A 132 4.43 4.84 -14.76
CA PHE A 132 5.67 5.59 -14.61
C PHE A 132 5.98 6.48 -15.83
N THR A 133 5.62 6.06 -17.05
CA THR A 133 5.62 6.95 -18.24
C THR A 133 4.74 8.16 -17.98
N GLN A 134 3.50 7.95 -17.52
CA GLN A 134 2.56 9.03 -17.25
C GLN A 134 3.05 9.96 -16.15
N MET A 135 3.64 9.43 -15.06
CA MET A 135 4.30 10.23 -14.03
C MET A 135 5.35 11.17 -14.62
N LYS A 136 6.16 10.67 -15.55
CA LYS A 136 7.24 11.41 -16.21
C LYS A 136 6.71 12.49 -17.15
N GLU A 137 5.76 12.13 -18.00
CA GLU A 137 5.17 13.03 -19.01
C GLU A 137 4.36 14.16 -18.37
N THR A 138 3.57 13.84 -17.36
CA THR A 138 2.72 14.81 -16.65
C THR A 138 3.46 15.56 -15.53
N ARG A 139 4.62 15.04 -15.10
CA ARG A 139 5.34 15.46 -13.90
C ARG A 139 4.47 15.44 -12.63
N ASP A 140 3.52 14.51 -12.57
CA ASP A 140 2.62 14.33 -11.44
C ASP A 140 3.04 13.09 -10.61
N PRO A 141 3.60 13.27 -9.40
CA PRO A 141 4.03 12.16 -8.56
C PRO A 141 2.87 11.32 -8.01
N VAL A 142 1.61 11.77 -8.14
CA VAL A 142 0.42 10.97 -7.75
C VAL A 142 0.40 9.61 -8.47
N TYR A 143 1.03 9.50 -9.64
CA TYR A 143 1.15 8.24 -10.35
C TYR A 143 1.92 7.15 -9.57
N ILE A 144 2.74 7.51 -8.58
CA ILE A 144 3.36 6.54 -7.65
C ILE A 144 2.28 5.85 -6.81
N ILE A 145 1.29 6.60 -6.31
CA ILE A 145 0.16 6.03 -5.56
C ILE A 145 -0.75 5.23 -6.50
N LYS A 146 -0.95 5.69 -7.74
CA LYS A 146 -1.75 4.96 -8.73
C LYS A 146 -1.15 3.60 -9.09
N VAL A 147 0.15 3.53 -9.33
CA VAL A 147 0.82 2.25 -9.62
C VAL A 147 0.81 1.33 -8.39
N TYR A 148 1.01 1.89 -7.20
CA TYR A 148 0.94 1.16 -5.93
C TYR A 148 -0.44 0.50 -5.73
N THR A 149 -1.50 1.27 -5.89
CA THR A 149 -2.90 0.83 -5.70
C THR A 149 -3.50 0.13 -6.92
N SER A 150 -2.76 -0.01 -8.01
CA SER A 150 -3.25 -0.67 -9.20
C SER A 150 -3.58 -2.15 -8.92
N THR A 151 -4.52 -2.70 -9.68
CA THR A 151 -4.97 -4.10 -9.56
C THR A 151 -3.94 -5.13 -10.02
N THR A 152 -2.72 -4.71 -10.34
CA THR A 152 -1.62 -5.55 -10.84
C THR A 152 -0.93 -6.38 -9.75
N GLY A 153 -1.21 -6.10 -8.47
CA GLY A 153 -0.50 -6.71 -7.34
C GLY A 153 0.84 -6.05 -7.01
N PHE A 154 1.23 -4.97 -7.69
CA PHE A 154 2.53 -4.32 -7.50
C PHE A 154 2.85 -3.91 -6.07
N HIS A 155 1.86 -3.47 -5.27
CA HIS A 155 2.06 -3.14 -3.85
C HIS A 155 2.71 -4.28 -3.05
N LYS A 156 2.45 -5.55 -3.39
CA LYS A 156 3.04 -6.71 -2.68
C LYS A 156 4.55 -6.73 -2.88
N TYR A 157 4.99 -6.78 -4.13
CA TYR A 157 6.41 -6.76 -4.51
C TYR A 157 7.12 -5.50 -4.02
N TYR A 158 6.46 -4.35 -4.13
CA TYR A 158 7.03 -3.07 -3.73
C TYR A 158 7.21 -2.97 -2.22
N ASN A 159 6.20 -3.34 -1.43
CA ASN A 159 6.33 -3.44 0.03
C ASN A 159 7.39 -4.48 0.42
N GLU A 160 7.44 -5.62 -0.28
CA GLU A 160 8.44 -6.66 -0.07
C GLU A 160 9.86 -6.17 -0.17
N TYR A 161 10.14 -5.55 -1.31
CA TYR A 161 11.44 -5.01 -1.60
C TYR A 161 11.86 -3.91 -0.62
N ILE A 162 10.96 -2.98 -0.29
CA ILE A 162 11.26 -1.89 0.66
C ILE A 162 11.69 -2.44 2.00
N ALA A 163 11.07 -3.50 2.48
CA ALA A 163 11.22 -3.85 3.86
C ALA A 163 12.14 -5.05 4.10
N GLN A 164 12.58 -5.70 3.02
CA GLN A 164 13.84 -6.43 2.96
C GLN A 164 15.04 -5.48 2.92
N HIS A 165 15.05 -4.45 2.06
CA HIS A 165 16.30 -3.72 1.74
C HIS A 165 16.34 -2.25 2.18
N GLY A 166 15.21 -1.61 2.46
CA GLY A 166 15.12 -0.15 2.62
C GLY A 166 15.69 0.41 3.91
N ILE A 167 15.74 -0.38 4.99
CA ILE A 167 16.48 0.01 6.21
C ILE A 167 17.97 -0.09 5.95
N ASP A 168 18.40 -1.24 5.41
CA ASP A 168 19.81 -1.58 5.19
C ASP A 168 20.43 -0.62 4.18
N PHE A 169 19.68 -0.17 3.17
CA PHE A 169 20.12 0.87 2.24
C PHE A 169 20.72 2.12 2.91
N PHE A 170 20.23 2.50 4.10
CA PHE A 170 20.73 3.64 4.85
C PHE A 170 21.76 3.28 5.93
N ASP A 171 22.02 2.00 6.16
CA ASP A 171 23.04 1.53 7.10
C ASP A 171 24.40 1.40 6.38
N PRO A 172 25.39 2.26 6.71
CA PRO A 172 26.70 2.25 6.05
C PRO A 172 27.51 0.96 6.31
N PHE A 173 27.10 0.14 7.29
CA PHE A 173 27.75 -1.13 7.61
C PHE A 173 27.04 -2.34 6.98
N SER A 174 25.87 -2.13 6.38
CA SER A 174 25.20 -3.17 5.63
C SER A 174 25.72 -3.19 4.19
N VAL A 175 26.04 -4.38 3.69
CA VAL A 175 26.46 -4.58 2.30
C VAL A 175 25.57 -5.65 1.71
N ASP A 176 24.53 -5.23 1.01
CA ASP A 176 23.70 -6.14 0.22
C ASP A 176 24.15 -6.11 -1.25
N MET A 177 25.12 -6.97 -1.57
CA MET A 177 25.66 -7.11 -2.93
C MET A 177 24.63 -7.64 -3.95
N ALA A 178 23.49 -8.18 -3.48
CA ALA A 178 22.45 -8.71 -4.35
C ALA A 178 21.52 -7.61 -4.90
N VAL A 179 21.61 -6.40 -4.36
CA VAL A 179 20.72 -5.29 -4.68
C VAL A 179 21.43 -4.26 -5.56
N ASP A 180 20.83 -3.96 -6.71
CA ASP A 180 21.27 -2.83 -7.53
C ASP A 180 21.03 -1.52 -6.77
N TYR A 181 22.11 -0.83 -6.42
CA TYR A 181 22.09 0.41 -5.67
C TYR A 181 21.21 1.50 -6.32
N ALA A 182 21.21 1.59 -7.66
CA ALA A 182 20.41 2.57 -8.38
C ALA A 182 18.92 2.29 -8.29
N ILE A 183 18.54 1.00 -8.31
CA ILE A 183 17.15 0.56 -8.13
C ILE A 183 16.67 0.87 -6.71
N ILE A 184 17.36 0.40 -5.66
CA ILE A 184 16.92 0.66 -4.27
C ILE A 184 16.90 2.15 -3.96
N LYS A 185 17.88 2.92 -4.45
CA LYS A 185 17.88 4.37 -4.31
C LYS A 185 16.65 5.01 -4.96
N SER A 186 16.24 4.57 -6.15
CA SER A 186 15.03 5.06 -6.81
C SER A 186 13.75 4.65 -6.08
N VAL A 187 13.68 3.43 -5.55
CA VAL A 187 12.57 2.97 -4.71
C VAL A 187 12.45 3.80 -3.42
N MET A 188 13.57 4.09 -2.74
CA MET A 188 13.55 4.95 -1.55
C MET A 188 13.22 6.41 -1.93
N LYS A 189 13.59 6.84 -3.13
CA LYS A 189 13.26 8.17 -3.64
C LYS A 189 11.77 8.34 -3.93
N THR A 190 11.06 7.32 -4.40
CA THR A 190 9.59 7.41 -4.53
C THR A 190 8.92 7.53 -3.16
N ILE A 191 9.44 6.89 -2.11
CA ILE A 191 8.98 7.10 -0.73
C ILE A 191 9.24 8.54 -0.30
N ALA A 192 10.46 9.05 -0.53
CA ALA A 192 10.81 10.43 -0.18
C ALA A 192 9.91 11.47 -0.90
N ILE A 193 9.55 11.21 -2.16
CA ILE A 193 8.60 12.05 -2.91
C ILE A 193 7.22 12.02 -2.22
N ILE A 194 6.68 10.84 -1.91
CA ILE A 194 5.39 10.72 -1.21
C ILE A 194 5.41 11.43 0.16
N MET A 195 6.54 11.33 0.87
CA MET A 195 6.70 11.87 2.21
C MET A 195 6.87 13.38 2.27
N TYR A 196 7.48 14.05 1.29
CA TYR A 196 7.72 15.49 1.43
C TYR A 196 7.45 16.34 0.18
N ASP A 197 7.00 15.77 -0.94
CA ASP A 197 6.54 16.57 -2.07
C ASP A 197 5.21 17.28 -1.74
N GLN A 198 5.12 18.58 -2.04
CA GLN A 198 3.97 19.42 -1.70
C GLN A 198 2.67 18.99 -2.41
N SER A 199 2.76 18.29 -3.54
CA SER A 199 1.60 17.71 -4.22
C SER A 199 0.78 16.78 -3.32
N PHE A 200 1.41 16.20 -2.29
CA PHE A 200 0.76 15.31 -1.34
C PHE A 200 0.18 16.00 -0.10
N SER A 201 0.48 17.27 0.15
CA SER A 201 0.07 17.98 1.37
C SER A 201 -1.45 17.97 1.58
N LYS A 202 -2.24 18.07 0.49
CA LYS A 202 -3.71 18.05 0.55
C LYS A 202 -4.31 16.67 0.86
N TYR A 203 -3.52 15.60 0.79
CA TYR A 203 -3.96 14.24 1.09
C TYR A 203 -3.54 13.79 2.49
N ARG A 204 -2.82 14.61 3.25
CA ARG A 204 -2.38 14.26 4.61
C ARG A 204 -3.56 13.93 5.51
N TYR A 205 -3.37 12.92 6.37
CA TYR A 205 -4.43 12.41 7.23
C TYR A 205 -3.95 12.18 8.65
N TYR A 206 -4.77 12.58 9.61
CA TYR A 206 -4.67 12.24 11.02
C TYR A 206 -6.04 11.77 11.51
N GLY A 207 -6.06 11.00 12.59
CA GLY A 207 -7.27 10.40 13.14
C GLY A 207 -7.22 8.88 13.11
N LYS A 208 -8.40 8.27 13.20
CA LYS A 208 -8.55 6.83 13.37
C LYS A 208 -8.61 6.12 12.02
N THR A 209 -7.95 4.98 11.88
CA THR A 209 -8.04 4.11 10.70
C THR A 209 -7.92 2.64 11.10
N TYR A 210 -8.39 1.73 10.25
CA TYR A 210 -8.60 0.32 10.57
C TYR A 210 -7.92 -0.57 9.55
N ARG A 211 -7.40 -1.72 10.00
CA ARG A 211 -6.82 -2.74 9.12
C ARG A 211 -7.24 -4.12 9.57
N GLY A 212 -7.93 -4.84 8.70
CA GLY A 212 -8.15 -6.27 8.86
C GLY A 212 -6.99 -7.06 8.29
N MET A 213 -6.58 -8.10 9.01
CA MET A 213 -5.55 -9.03 8.57
C MET A 213 -5.78 -10.42 9.16
N LEU A 214 -5.14 -11.42 8.57
CA LEU A 214 -5.03 -12.77 9.14
C LEU A 214 -3.62 -12.93 9.68
N LEU A 215 -3.47 -13.35 10.94
CA LEU A 215 -2.17 -13.63 11.55
C LEU A 215 -2.09 -15.07 12.04
N THR A 216 -0.88 -15.61 12.14
CA THR A 216 -0.62 -16.82 12.94
C THR A 216 -0.51 -16.44 14.42
N GLU A 217 -0.70 -17.42 15.32
CA GLU A 217 -0.45 -17.21 16.76
C GLU A 217 0.97 -16.65 17.01
N GLU A 218 1.99 -17.19 16.34
CA GLU A 218 3.38 -16.71 16.45
C GLU A 218 3.52 -15.22 16.13
N ASN A 219 2.87 -14.75 15.06
CA ASN A 219 2.91 -13.35 14.67
C ASN A 219 2.11 -12.46 15.61
N LEU A 220 1.00 -12.97 16.16
CA LEU A 220 0.20 -12.26 17.14
C LEU A 220 0.99 -12.00 18.43
N TYR A 221 1.85 -12.92 18.87
CA TYR A 221 2.67 -12.75 20.09
C TYR A 221 3.65 -11.56 20.04
N LYS A 222 3.90 -10.97 18.87
CA LYS A 222 4.77 -9.79 18.76
C LYS A 222 4.05 -8.48 19.05
N TYR A 223 2.73 -8.50 19.18
CA TYR A 223 1.94 -7.37 19.66
C TYR A 223 1.86 -7.40 21.18
N ILE A 224 2.93 -6.98 21.84
CA ILE A 224 3.00 -6.92 23.31
C ILE A 224 2.50 -5.53 23.74
N VAL A 225 1.56 -5.47 24.69
CA VAL A 225 1.07 -4.18 25.22
C VAL A 225 2.24 -3.33 25.73
N HIS A 226 2.21 -2.03 25.44
CA HIS A 226 3.28 -1.03 25.65
C HIS A 226 4.54 -1.20 24.80
N SER A 227 4.63 -2.25 23.98
CA SER A 227 5.72 -2.34 22.99
C SER A 227 5.53 -1.33 21.87
N LYS A 228 6.65 -0.82 21.35
CA LYS A 228 6.69 0.05 20.19
C LYS A 228 7.04 -0.76 18.95
N ILE A 229 6.24 -0.62 17.90
CA ILE A 229 6.44 -1.27 16.62
C ILE A 229 6.60 -0.21 15.54
N MET A 230 7.56 -0.40 14.64
CA MET A 230 7.80 0.51 13.52
C MET A 230 7.58 -0.20 12.20
N ASN A 231 6.70 0.31 11.33
CA ASN A 231 6.54 -0.25 9.99
C ASN A 231 7.74 0.09 9.07
N LYS A 232 8.16 -0.83 8.22
CA LYS A 232 9.31 -0.74 7.32
C LYS A 232 8.86 -0.35 5.91
N SER A 233 7.63 -0.71 5.52
CA SER A 233 6.96 -0.31 4.27
C SER A 233 5.58 0.29 4.56
N PHE A 234 4.85 0.64 3.51
CA PHE A 234 3.48 1.17 3.62
C PHE A 234 2.51 0.18 4.26
N LEU A 235 1.51 0.69 4.99
CA LEU A 235 0.38 -0.08 5.50
C LEU A 235 -0.92 0.48 4.90
N SER A 236 -1.64 -0.34 4.14
CA SER A 236 -3.00 -0.02 3.68
C SER A 236 -4.00 -0.19 4.83
N THR A 237 -4.81 0.84 5.05
CA THR A 237 -5.85 0.88 6.09
C THR A 237 -7.10 1.54 5.52
N SER A 238 -8.23 1.46 6.21
CA SER A 238 -9.49 2.10 5.82
C SER A 238 -10.05 2.97 6.94
N LYS A 239 -10.67 4.10 6.59
CA LYS A 239 -11.45 4.91 7.53
C LYS A 239 -12.71 4.18 8.02
N SER A 240 -13.18 3.16 7.31
CA SER A 240 -14.33 2.35 7.71
C SER A 240 -13.88 1.07 8.39
N LYS A 241 -14.42 0.86 9.59
CA LYS A 241 -14.18 -0.36 10.37
C LYS A 241 -14.78 -1.58 9.65
N GLU A 242 -15.97 -1.43 9.10
CA GLU A 242 -16.73 -2.47 8.42
C GLU A 242 -15.97 -3.00 7.19
N ILE A 243 -15.37 -2.08 6.41
CA ILE A 243 -14.53 -2.45 5.27
C ILE A 243 -13.30 -3.22 5.74
N ALA A 244 -12.62 -2.75 6.78
CA ALA A 244 -11.46 -3.44 7.34
C ALA A 244 -11.82 -4.83 7.89
N GLU A 245 -12.97 -5.00 8.53
CA GLU A 245 -13.47 -6.31 9.00
C GLU A 245 -13.74 -7.29 7.85
N ALA A 246 -14.25 -6.80 6.71
CA ALA A 246 -14.40 -7.63 5.52
C ALA A 246 -13.03 -8.14 5.00
N PHE A 247 -11.96 -7.38 5.19
CA PHE A 247 -10.59 -7.80 4.85
C PHE A 247 -9.93 -8.74 5.88
N SER A 248 -10.42 -8.81 7.12
CA SER A 248 -9.84 -9.69 8.15
C SER A 248 -10.26 -11.16 8.01
N GLY A 249 -11.01 -11.51 6.96
CA GLY A 249 -11.51 -12.86 6.72
C GLY A 249 -12.60 -13.31 7.70
N CYS A 250 -13.18 -12.40 8.48
CA CYS A 250 -14.18 -12.70 9.52
C CYS A 250 -15.45 -13.38 8.97
N GLU A 251 -15.78 -13.18 7.69
CA GLU A 251 -16.96 -13.73 7.03
C GLU A 251 -16.69 -15.04 6.27
N GLN A 252 -15.45 -15.53 6.20
CA GLN A 252 -15.06 -16.67 5.38
C GLN A 252 -14.49 -17.81 6.22
N GLU A 253 -15.36 -18.54 6.94
CA GLU A 253 -14.99 -19.76 7.72
C GLU A 253 -14.24 -20.81 6.88
N SER A 254 -14.46 -20.84 5.56
CA SER A 254 -13.76 -21.73 4.63
C SER A 254 -12.27 -21.40 4.45
N LEU A 255 -11.85 -20.15 4.70
CA LEU A 255 -10.44 -19.71 4.60
C LEU A 255 -9.64 -19.97 5.89
N LEU A 256 -10.30 -20.28 7.01
CA LEU A 256 -9.65 -20.66 8.27
C LEU A 256 -9.04 -22.08 8.23
N ARG A 257 -8.91 -22.71 7.05
CA ARG A 257 -8.51 -24.12 6.90
C ARG A 257 -7.02 -24.31 6.61
N LYS A 258 -6.37 -24.86 7.64
CA LYS A 258 -5.27 -25.84 7.66
C LYS A 258 -4.64 -26.15 6.31
N THR A 259 -3.37 -25.80 6.18
CA THR A 259 -2.45 -26.41 5.21
C THR A 259 -2.57 -27.94 5.23
N PRO A 260 -2.20 -28.62 4.13
CA PRO A 260 -2.12 -30.09 4.09
C PRO A 260 -1.33 -30.68 5.28
N ASP A 261 -0.40 -29.89 5.84
CA ASP A 261 0.45 -30.20 7.00
C ASP A 261 -0.09 -29.75 8.38
N LYS A 262 -1.41 -29.55 8.54
CA LYS A 262 -2.07 -29.52 9.88
C LYS A 262 -1.56 -28.51 10.93
N GLN A 263 -0.87 -27.40 10.63
CA GLN A 263 -0.30 -26.56 11.73
C GLN A 263 -0.59 -25.05 11.77
N ALA A 264 -0.81 -24.32 10.68
CA ALA A 264 -1.06 -22.88 10.80
C ALA A 264 -2.56 -22.57 10.98
N ILE A 265 -2.98 -22.25 12.21
CA ILE A 265 -4.29 -21.64 12.48
C ILE A 265 -4.14 -20.13 12.25
N HIS A 266 -4.87 -19.60 11.26
CA HIS A 266 -4.97 -18.17 11.05
C HIS A 266 -6.05 -17.58 11.97
N ILE A 267 -5.74 -16.41 12.52
CA ILE A 267 -6.56 -15.65 13.46
C ILE A 267 -6.96 -14.37 12.76
N SER A 268 -8.25 -14.07 12.76
CA SER A 268 -8.77 -12.81 12.26
C SER A 268 -8.39 -11.70 13.23
N VAL A 269 -7.68 -10.69 12.74
CA VAL A 269 -7.18 -9.57 13.54
C VAL A 269 -7.67 -8.27 12.94
N LEU A 270 -8.19 -7.40 13.80
CA LEU A 270 -8.57 -6.03 13.47
C LEU A 270 -7.67 -5.06 14.23
N CYS A 271 -6.75 -4.42 13.51
CA CYS A 271 -5.92 -3.36 14.03
C CYS A 271 -6.64 -2.01 13.91
N THR A 272 -6.63 -1.24 14.99
CA THR A 272 -7.07 0.15 15.05
C THR A 272 -5.86 1.03 15.24
N TYR A 273 -5.57 1.90 14.28
CA TYR A 273 -4.47 2.87 14.35
C TYR A 273 -5.02 4.25 14.68
N ILE A 274 -4.45 4.89 15.70
CA ILE A 274 -4.71 6.29 16.07
C ILE A 274 -3.52 7.12 15.61
N ILE A 275 -3.71 7.85 14.52
CA ILE A 275 -2.68 8.70 13.89
C ILE A 275 -2.83 10.12 14.43
N LYS A 276 -1.76 10.68 14.96
CA LYS A 276 -1.70 12.02 15.57
C LYS A 276 -1.00 13.03 14.67
N ASN A 277 -0.01 12.60 13.90
CA ASN A 277 0.74 13.46 12.99
C ASN A 277 0.17 13.32 11.56
N PRO A 278 -0.29 14.40 10.92
CA PRO A 278 -0.78 14.34 9.54
C PRO A 278 0.27 13.84 8.53
N GLU A 279 1.58 14.02 8.80
CA GLU A 279 2.67 13.56 7.94
C GLU A 279 2.90 12.03 7.98
N THR A 280 2.25 11.31 8.90
CA THR A 280 2.39 9.86 9.04
C THR A 280 1.54 9.09 8.04
N SER A 281 0.51 9.70 7.44
CA SER A 281 -0.36 9.00 6.51
C SER A 281 -1.00 9.86 5.43
N LEU A 282 -1.54 9.19 4.42
CA LEU A 282 -2.25 9.79 3.30
C LEU A 282 -3.67 9.23 3.18
N ASN A 283 -4.67 10.09 3.12
CA ASN A 283 -6.00 9.75 2.61
C ASN A 283 -5.92 9.66 1.09
N ILE A 284 -5.85 8.44 0.57
CA ILE A 284 -5.66 8.17 -0.86
C ILE A 284 -6.94 7.78 -1.58
N GLU A 285 -8.11 7.87 -0.92
CA GLU A 285 -9.43 7.55 -1.49
C GLU A 285 -9.67 8.19 -2.86
N THR A 286 -9.19 9.42 -3.08
CA THR A 286 -9.41 10.16 -4.33
C THR A 286 -8.32 9.96 -5.39
N ILE A 287 -7.22 9.29 -5.06
CA ILE A 287 -6.05 9.11 -5.94
C ILE A 287 -5.62 7.66 -6.14
N SER A 288 -6.21 6.72 -5.39
CA SER A 288 -6.09 5.28 -5.60
C SER A 288 -6.68 4.87 -6.94
N GLU A 289 -6.08 3.90 -7.64
CA GLU A 289 -6.66 3.28 -8.84
C GLU A 289 -7.70 2.18 -8.49
N ARG A 290 -7.93 1.93 -7.20
CA ARG A 290 -9.07 1.12 -6.73
C ARG A 290 -10.33 1.98 -6.68
N ILE A 291 -11.47 1.33 -6.57
CA ILE A 291 -12.75 2.02 -6.44
C ILE A 291 -12.71 2.80 -5.11
N SER A 292 -13.22 4.03 -5.11
CA SER A 292 -13.17 4.93 -3.95
C SER A 292 -13.99 4.44 -2.73
N ASP A 293 -14.71 3.32 -2.84
CA ASP A 293 -15.50 2.76 -1.74
C ASP A 293 -14.63 2.21 -0.61
N GLU A 294 -13.36 1.87 -0.87
CA GLU A 294 -12.43 1.34 0.15
C GLU A 294 -12.04 2.36 1.24
N LYS A 295 -12.29 3.67 1.01
CA LYS A 295 -11.96 4.77 1.95
C LYS A 295 -10.52 4.69 2.48
N GLU A 296 -9.61 4.36 1.57
CA GLU A 296 -8.24 3.95 1.90
C GLU A 296 -7.41 5.10 2.50
N VAL A 297 -6.73 4.80 3.60
CA VAL A 297 -5.67 5.60 4.21
C VAL A 297 -4.40 4.78 4.18
N LEU A 298 -3.33 5.36 3.65
CA LEU A 298 -2.03 4.73 3.52
C LEU A 298 -1.09 5.28 4.60
N ILE A 299 -0.71 4.45 5.56
CA ILE A 299 0.31 4.81 6.56
C ILE A 299 1.68 4.67 5.90
N LEU A 300 2.49 5.72 6.00
CA LEU A 300 3.80 5.80 5.35
C LEU A 300 4.85 4.98 6.09
N PRO A 301 5.91 4.50 5.40
CA PRO A 301 7.03 3.78 6.01
C PRO A 301 7.65 4.52 7.19
N PHE A 302 8.22 3.74 8.11
CA PHE A 302 8.97 4.22 9.28
C PHE A 302 8.12 5.01 10.28
N SER A 303 6.84 4.66 10.39
CA SER A 303 5.94 5.21 11.41
C SER A 303 5.94 4.30 12.64
N ILE A 304 5.89 4.89 13.83
CA ILE A 304 5.99 4.14 15.10
C ILE A 304 4.65 4.18 15.80
N PHE A 305 4.19 3.02 16.23
CA PHE A 305 2.98 2.87 17.03
C PHE A 305 3.28 2.11 18.32
N GLU A 306 2.69 2.53 19.43
CA GLU A 306 2.65 1.78 20.68
C GLU A 306 1.41 0.91 20.70
N VAL A 307 1.56 -0.37 21.05
CA VAL A 307 0.43 -1.28 21.25
C VAL A 307 -0.25 -0.91 22.58
N LYS A 308 -1.46 -0.35 22.52
CA LYS A 308 -2.22 0.07 23.71
C LYS A 308 -3.05 -1.05 24.31
N SER A 309 -3.59 -1.93 23.47
CA SER A 309 -4.35 -3.09 23.94
C SER A 309 -4.35 -4.23 22.91
N VAL A 310 -4.52 -5.45 23.41
CA VAL A 310 -4.77 -6.66 22.62
C VAL A 310 -5.92 -7.41 23.29
N GLN A 311 -7.06 -7.51 22.62
CA GLN A 311 -8.27 -8.12 23.17
C GLN A 311 -8.73 -9.28 22.28
N ARG A 312 -8.79 -10.50 22.84
CA ARG A 312 -9.35 -11.66 22.14
C ARG A 312 -10.86 -11.74 22.43
N SER A 313 -11.66 -11.74 21.37
CA SER A 313 -13.10 -11.97 21.43
C SER A 313 -13.41 -13.46 21.58
N SER A 314 -14.61 -13.78 22.08
CA SER A 314 -15.15 -15.14 22.11
C SER A 314 -15.31 -15.78 20.72
N THR A 315 -15.33 -14.97 19.65
CA THR A 315 -15.50 -15.41 18.26
C THR A 315 -14.17 -15.62 17.51
N ASN A 316 -13.05 -15.81 18.22
CA ASN A 316 -11.71 -16.01 17.64
C ASN A 316 -11.20 -14.83 16.76
N THR A 317 -11.75 -13.65 17.00
CA THR A 317 -11.27 -12.38 16.45
C THR A 317 -10.43 -11.67 17.50
N VAL A 318 -9.37 -10.99 17.08
CA VAL A 318 -8.47 -10.24 17.98
C VAL A 318 -8.47 -8.78 17.57
N GLN A 319 -8.75 -7.90 18.53
CA GLN A 319 -8.69 -6.46 18.33
C GLN A 319 -7.39 -5.93 18.93
N ILE A 320 -6.64 -5.16 18.13
CA ILE A 320 -5.38 -4.54 18.55
C ILE A 320 -5.54 -3.04 18.41
N GLU A 321 -5.31 -2.31 19.48
CA GLU A 321 -5.27 -0.85 19.44
C GLU A 321 -3.82 -0.35 19.43
N LEU A 322 -3.52 0.51 18.46
CA LEU A 322 -2.21 1.05 18.18
C LEU A 322 -2.30 2.57 18.15
N GLU A 323 -1.47 3.24 18.93
CA GLU A 323 -1.44 4.69 19.00
C GLU A 323 -0.10 5.21 18.50
N GLU A 324 -0.12 6.20 17.61
CA GLU A 324 1.10 6.77 17.07
C GLU A 324 1.94 7.37 18.19
N VAL A 325 3.22 7.01 18.18
CA VAL A 325 4.20 7.60 19.08
C VAL A 325 4.74 8.86 18.43
N PRO A 326 4.56 10.04 19.05
CA PRO A 326 4.97 11.31 18.47
C PRO A 326 6.48 11.37 18.19
N ASP A 327 6.88 12.37 17.43
CA ASP A 327 8.28 12.75 17.32
C ASP A 327 8.76 13.23 18.69
N GLU A 328 9.72 12.51 19.28
CA GLU A 328 10.47 13.05 20.40
C GLU A 328 11.26 14.23 19.83
N LEU A 329 11.00 15.43 20.36
CA LEU A 329 11.96 16.52 20.23
C LEU A 329 13.28 15.91 20.74
N LEU A 330 14.30 15.89 19.88
CA LEU A 330 15.64 15.64 20.36
C LEU A 330 15.89 16.75 21.37
N ASP A 331 15.76 16.45 22.66
CA ASP A 331 16.32 17.32 23.67
C ASP A 331 17.78 17.45 23.29
N ASN A 332 18.19 18.66 22.94
CA ASN A 332 19.56 19.05 22.70
C ASN A 332 20.33 18.87 24.02
N TYR A 333 20.63 17.63 24.39
CA TYR A 333 21.68 17.33 25.35
C TYR A 333 22.98 17.23 24.56
N ASN A 334 23.61 18.41 24.50
CA ASN A 334 25.02 18.74 24.28
C ASN A 334 25.98 17.60 23.89
#